data_AF-A0A8T3CDR3-F1
#
_entry.id   AF-A0A8T3CDR3-F1
#
_cell.length_a   1.000
_cell.length_b   1.000
_cell.length_c   1.000
_cell.angle_alpha   90.00
_cell.angle_beta   90.00
_cell.angle_gamma   90.00
#
_symmetry.space_group_name_H-M   'P 1'
#
loop_
_entity.id
_entity.type
_entity.pdbx_description
1 polymer ?
#
loop_
_entity_poly.entity_id
_entity_poly.type
_entity_poly.pdbx_seq_one_letter_code
_entity_poly.pdbx_strand_id
1 'polypeptide(L)'
;MKKFFDDIKKEFKFKSAGPGKKLTGDSSSKAPVVQNSGHAKPRQVPTEGAQRAGAAALARIEQQQHPRPHSSHSAIRNQVRKELEAEAAEARQMAPECSRVPAKDLACLSVSGVYFICPLTGATITKNEKEAHIKEAILKQLVEDPLEASIMMIHTFNKDREKVKAGVDIISKYIDNILNNPSEEKYRKIKLSNKVFQDKVSALEGSREFLQALGFESTTLPVDGQEDAEEFLRLEEQDPRVLELMREGRDRLQSGEPIRAQLDRQPQAFRPSPHATHFELPSDFYNLTAEELKREQQLRTEAVERSTMLRTRAMREQDQQRERKKYNYALLRVRLPDGMLLQGTFLARERVAALFQFVRESLADGWQPFELVAPGGHRLKEEEEVALNECSLVPSALLSLSWDTTVQTDISAAGGQDVLLLKPELVESIQTIS
;
A
#
# COMPACT_ATOMS: atom_id res chain seq x y z
N MET A 1 25.34 1.51 19.72
CA MET A 1 25.99 1.99 18.47
C MET A 1 27.47 1.57 18.31
N LYS A 2 28.31 1.51 19.35
CA LYS A 2 29.75 1.14 19.19
C LYS A 2 30.00 -0.26 18.61
N LYS A 3 29.20 -1.27 18.98
CA LYS A 3 29.34 -2.65 18.46
C LYS A 3 29.10 -2.76 16.94
N PHE A 4 28.23 -1.91 16.39
CA PHE A 4 27.87 -1.94 14.96
C PHE A 4 29.02 -1.45 14.06
N PHE A 5 29.79 -0.46 14.54
CA PHE A 5 30.96 0.03 13.81
C PHE A 5 32.17 -0.92 13.90
N ASP A 6 32.28 -1.71 14.97
CA ASP A 6 33.35 -2.69 15.11
C ASP A 6 33.14 -3.90 14.18
N ASP A 7 31.89 -4.29 13.93
CA ASP A 7 31.58 -5.40 13.02
C ASP A 7 31.80 -4.99 11.55
N ILE A 8 31.46 -3.75 11.17
CA ILE A 8 31.75 -3.21 9.83
C ILE A 8 33.27 -3.11 9.59
N LYS A 9 34.04 -2.72 10.61
CA LYS A 9 35.52 -2.67 10.51
C LYS A 9 36.15 -4.06 10.39
N LYS A 10 35.56 -5.09 11.01
CA LYS A 10 36.02 -6.47 10.89
C LYS A 10 35.70 -7.05 9.50
N GLU A 11 34.53 -6.79 8.95
CA GLU A 11 34.17 -7.21 7.59
C GLU A 11 35.04 -6.55 6.52
N PHE A 12 35.39 -5.27 6.68
CA PHE A 12 36.25 -4.57 5.73
C PHE A 12 37.69 -5.14 5.73
N LYS A 13 38.20 -5.53 6.91
CA LYS A 13 39.50 -6.21 7.03
C LYS A 13 39.49 -7.63 6.46
N PHE A 14 38.37 -8.35 6.57
CA PHE A 14 38.22 -9.70 5.99
C PHE A 14 38.10 -9.69 4.46
N LYS A 15 37.51 -8.63 3.86
CA LYS A 15 37.42 -8.48 2.40
C LYS A 15 38.72 -8.01 1.74
N SER A 16 39.60 -7.32 2.48
CA SER A 16 40.92 -6.90 1.98
C SER A 16 41.98 -8.00 2.05
N ALA A 17 41.76 -9.05 2.83
CA ALA A 17 42.56 -10.26 2.79
C ALA A 17 42.00 -11.15 1.69
N GLY A 18 42.79 -11.43 0.64
CA GLY A 18 42.38 -12.22 -0.52
C GLY A 18 41.82 -13.62 -0.18
N PRO A 19 41.29 -14.36 -1.16
CA PRO A 19 40.49 -15.56 -0.93
C PRO A 19 41.22 -16.59 -0.06
N GLY A 20 40.62 -16.93 1.08
CA GLY A 20 41.18 -17.85 2.06
C GLY A 20 41.36 -19.26 1.49
N LYS A 21 42.56 -19.80 1.67
CA LYS A 21 42.93 -21.17 1.29
C LYS A 21 42.55 -22.12 2.44
N LYS A 22 41.62 -23.05 2.21
CA LYS A 22 41.25 -24.09 3.20
C LYS A 22 42.36 -25.16 3.25
N LEU A 23 42.83 -25.47 4.46
CA LEU A 23 43.82 -26.50 4.75
C LEU A 23 43.14 -27.86 4.98
N THR A 24 42.95 -28.63 3.92
CA THR A 24 42.90 -30.11 3.97
C THR A 24 43.52 -30.62 2.67
N GLY A 25 44.72 -31.18 2.74
CA GLY A 25 45.45 -31.76 1.60
C GLY A 25 46.95 -31.51 1.66
N ASP A 26 47.70 -32.58 1.91
CA ASP A 26 49.10 -32.66 2.31
C ASP A 26 50.19 -32.25 1.30
N SER A 27 51.35 -31.96 1.90
CA SER A 27 52.72 -32.11 1.38
C SER A 27 53.28 -31.09 0.39
N SER A 28 54.21 -30.24 0.87
CA SER A 28 55.65 -30.56 0.75
C SER A 28 56.52 -29.34 1.10
N SER A 29 57.33 -29.55 2.14
CA SER A 29 58.63 -28.97 2.47
C SER A 29 59.06 -27.59 1.94
N LYS A 30 59.36 -26.68 2.87
CA LYS A 30 60.61 -25.89 2.83
C LYS A 30 61.02 -25.42 4.22
N ALA A 31 62.27 -25.68 4.57
CA ALA A 31 62.94 -25.29 5.80
C ALA A 31 63.30 -23.79 5.81
N PRO A 32 63.56 -23.18 6.99
CA PRO A 32 63.54 -21.74 7.20
C PRO A 32 64.94 -21.12 7.07
N VAL A 33 65.02 -19.85 6.68
CA VAL A 33 66.21 -19.02 6.95
C VAL A 33 65.77 -17.64 7.43
N VAL A 34 65.82 -17.50 8.76
CA VAL A 34 66.43 -16.43 9.57
C VAL A 34 66.57 -15.04 8.94
N GLN A 35 65.95 -14.08 9.62
CA GLN A 35 66.15 -12.65 9.49
C GLN A 35 67.59 -12.26 9.81
N ASN A 36 68.21 -11.45 8.96
CA ASN A 36 69.37 -10.66 9.38
C ASN A 36 69.14 -9.19 9.05
N SER A 37 69.18 -8.38 10.10
CA SER A 37 69.16 -6.92 10.10
C SER A 37 70.50 -6.40 9.57
N GLY A 38 70.46 -5.73 8.41
CA GLY A 38 71.63 -5.11 7.80
C GLY A 38 71.28 -3.74 7.24
N HIS A 39 72.09 -2.75 7.60
CA HIS A 39 71.92 -1.31 7.33
C HIS A 39 71.56 -0.99 5.87
N ALA A 40 70.64 -0.04 5.69
CA ALA A 40 70.21 0.46 4.39
C ALA A 40 71.36 1.15 3.63
N LYS A 41 71.77 0.57 2.49
CA LYS A 41 72.59 1.24 1.49
C LYS A 41 71.68 2.01 0.51
N PRO A 42 72.09 3.19 0.01
CA PRO A 42 71.28 3.99 -0.90
C PRO A 42 70.99 3.24 -2.21
N ARG A 43 69.77 3.38 -2.72
CA ARG A 43 69.28 2.71 -3.95
C ARG A 43 70.21 3.02 -5.13
N GLN A 44 70.86 1.99 -5.67
CA GLN A 44 71.54 2.09 -6.97
C GLN A 44 70.49 2.19 -8.09
N VAL A 45 70.75 3.06 -9.05
CA VAL A 45 69.94 3.19 -10.27
C VAL A 45 70.03 1.86 -11.04
N PRO A 46 68.91 1.31 -11.54
CA PRO A 46 68.92 0.02 -12.22
C PRO A 46 69.86 0.07 -13.43
N THR A 47 70.76 -0.92 -13.51
CA THR A 47 71.68 -1.10 -14.64
C THR A 47 70.91 -1.21 -15.95
N GLU A 48 71.51 -0.81 -17.09
CA GLU A 48 70.84 -0.82 -18.40
C GLU A 48 70.20 -2.17 -18.75
N GLY A 49 70.82 -3.29 -18.33
CA GLY A 49 70.25 -4.63 -18.49
C GLY A 49 68.94 -4.82 -17.71
N ALA A 50 68.83 -4.26 -16.51
CA ALA A 50 67.62 -4.32 -15.68
C ALA A 50 66.52 -3.41 -16.23
N GLN A 51 66.86 -2.26 -16.80
CA GLN A 51 65.89 -1.38 -17.47
C GLN A 51 65.37 -2.00 -18.76
N ARG A 52 66.25 -2.59 -19.57
CA ARG A 52 65.87 -3.30 -20.81
C ARG A 52 65.05 -4.55 -20.51
N ALA A 53 65.37 -5.29 -19.45
CA ALA A 53 64.56 -6.41 -18.97
C ALA A 53 63.20 -5.95 -18.43
N GLY A 54 63.14 -4.82 -17.72
CA GLY A 54 61.89 -4.19 -17.27
C GLY A 54 61.00 -3.74 -18.43
N ALA A 55 61.59 -3.10 -19.43
CA ALA A 55 60.89 -2.70 -20.66
C ALA A 55 60.40 -3.92 -21.46
N ALA A 56 61.21 -4.99 -21.55
CA ALA A 56 60.79 -6.24 -22.20
C ALA A 56 59.70 -6.99 -21.42
N ALA A 57 59.69 -6.90 -20.08
CA ALA A 57 58.63 -7.45 -19.26
C ALA A 57 57.32 -6.66 -19.42
N LEU A 58 57.39 -5.33 -19.48
CA LEU A 58 56.23 -4.48 -19.76
C LEU A 58 55.67 -4.70 -21.18
N ALA A 59 56.55 -4.87 -22.18
CA ALA A 59 56.13 -5.21 -23.55
C ALA A 59 55.46 -6.59 -23.62
N ARG A 60 55.88 -7.55 -22.80
CA ARG A 60 55.21 -8.86 -22.69
C ARG A 60 53.86 -8.78 -21.97
N ILE A 61 53.70 -7.85 -21.02
CA ILE A 61 52.41 -7.59 -20.36
C ILE A 61 51.45 -6.89 -21.32
N GLU A 62 51.94 -5.95 -22.15
CA GLU A 62 51.13 -5.32 -23.21
C GLU A 62 50.76 -6.28 -24.35
N GLN A 63 51.64 -7.22 -24.70
CA GLN A 63 51.37 -8.24 -25.73
C GLN A 63 50.62 -9.46 -25.22
N GLN A 64 50.57 -9.71 -23.90
CA GLN A 64 49.63 -10.65 -23.31
C GLN A 64 48.22 -10.06 -23.40
N GLN A 65 47.61 -10.24 -24.57
CA GLN A 65 46.17 -10.22 -24.73
C GLN A 65 45.57 -11.05 -23.60
N HIS A 66 44.70 -10.41 -22.81
CA HIS A 66 43.94 -11.06 -21.75
C HIS A 66 43.47 -12.45 -22.19
N PRO A 67 43.54 -13.48 -21.31
CA PRO A 67 43.05 -14.81 -21.64
C PRO A 67 41.62 -14.65 -22.16
N ARG A 68 41.38 -15.05 -23.42
CA ARG A 68 40.08 -14.89 -24.09
C ARG A 68 38.99 -15.37 -23.13
N PRO A 69 38.19 -14.48 -22.51
CA PRO A 69 37.06 -14.96 -21.77
C PRO A 69 36.07 -15.40 -22.84
N HIS A 70 35.72 -16.69 -22.85
CA HIS A 70 34.52 -17.21 -23.48
C HIS A 70 33.45 -16.15 -23.45
N SER A 71 33.03 -15.65 -24.62
CA SER A 71 31.93 -14.69 -24.86
C SER A 71 31.14 -14.39 -23.59
N SER A 72 31.72 -13.53 -22.75
CA SER A 72 31.29 -13.41 -21.36
C SER A 72 30.39 -12.20 -21.31
N HIS A 73 29.31 -12.33 -20.56
CA HIS A 73 28.29 -11.31 -20.29
C HIS A 73 28.83 -9.86 -20.10
N SER A 74 30.10 -9.71 -19.69
CA SER A 74 30.88 -8.48 -19.66
C SER A 74 31.09 -7.81 -21.03
N ALA A 75 31.51 -8.56 -22.05
CA ALA A 75 31.72 -8.05 -23.41
C ALA A 75 30.41 -7.58 -24.05
N ILE A 76 29.33 -8.34 -23.85
CA ILE A 76 27.98 -7.98 -24.32
C ILE A 76 27.50 -6.69 -23.64
N ARG A 77 27.67 -6.56 -22.31
CA ARG A 77 27.32 -5.33 -21.58
C ARG A 77 28.11 -4.12 -22.07
N ASN A 78 29.42 -4.26 -22.29
CA ASN A 78 30.26 -3.16 -22.75
C ASN A 78 29.91 -2.73 -24.17
N GLN A 79 29.53 -3.67 -25.05
CA GLN A 79 29.10 -3.36 -26.40
C GLN A 79 27.75 -2.62 -26.42
N VAL A 80 26.75 -3.12 -25.68
CA VAL A 80 25.43 -2.47 -25.57
C VAL A 80 25.54 -1.08 -24.93
N ARG A 81 26.38 -0.93 -23.89
CA ARG A 81 26.62 0.37 -23.27
C ARG A 81 27.26 1.37 -24.25
N LYS A 82 28.23 0.91 -25.04
CA LYS A 82 28.90 1.74 -26.05
C LYS A 82 27.95 2.18 -27.17
N GLU A 83 27.03 1.31 -27.58
CA GLU A 83 25.97 1.61 -28.56
C GLU A 83 24.99 2.65 -28.00
N LEU A 84 24.52 2.49 -26.75
CA LEU A 84 23.67 3.49 -26.09
C LEU A 84 24.36 4.85 -25.91
N GLU A 85 25.64 4.86 -25.55
CA GLU A 85 26.43 6.09 -25.42
C GLU A 85 26.65 6.79 -26.78
N ALA A 86 26.82 6.03 -27.86
CA ALA A 86 26.93 6.58 -29.23
C ALA A 86 25.60 7.18 -29.72
N GLU A 87 24.49 6.47 -29.55
CA GLU A 87 23.15 7.01 -29.84
C GLU A 87 22.90 8.30 -29.03
N ALA A 88 23.39 8.37 -27.77
CA ALA A 88 23.18 9.53 -26.90
C ALA A 88 24.01 10.75 -27.25
N ALA A 89 25.18 10.53 -27.86
CA ALA A 89 25.96 11.59 -28.44
C ALA A 89 25.27 12.15 -29.70
N GLU A 90 24.70 11.30 -30.55
CA GLU A 90 24.01 11.71 -31.77
C GLU A 90 22.71 12.49 -31.46
N ALA A 91 21.90 12.02 -30.51
CA ALA A 91 20.67 12.71 -30.11
C ALA A 91 20.94 14.09 -29.46
N ARG A 92 22.07 14.27 -28.76
CA ARG A 92 22.47 15.56 -28.19
C ARG A 92 22.89 16.59 -29.24
N GLN A 93 23.30 16.16 -30.43
CA GLN A 93 23.68 17.05 -31.53
C GLN A 93 22.46 17.61 -32.29
N MET A 94 21.25 17.10 -32.04
CA MET A 94 20.03 17.45 -32.78
C MET A 94 18.99 18.30 -32.01
N ALA A 95 19.29 18.83 -30.82
CA ALA A 95 18.30 19.53 -29.98
C ALA A 95 18.40 21.06 -30.01
N PRO A 96 17.34 21.83 -30.33
CA PRO A 96 17.24 23.26 -30.04
C PRO A 96 16.63 23.53 -28.65
N GLU A 97 16.85 24.75 -28.12
CA GLU A 97 16.40 25.22 -26.79
C GLU A 97 14.94 25.71 -26.75
N CYS A 98 14.33 25.66 -25.54
CA CYS A 98 13.00 26.15 -25.10
C CYS A 98 11.79 25.21 -25.33
N SER A 99 10.77 25.11 -24.46
CA SER A 99 10.34 25.90 -23.29
C SER A 99 9.29 25.14 -22.43
N ARG A 100 9.01 25.65 -21.23
CA ARG A 100 8.15 25.08 -20.17
C ARG A 100 6.74 24.65 -20.63
N VAL A 101 6.32 23.47 -20.19
CA VAL A 101 4.96 22.92 -20.36
C VAL A 101 3.98 23.60 -19.38
N PRO A 102 2.80 24.08 -19.81
CA PRO A 102 1.77 24.60 -18.91
C PRO A 102 1.05 23.47 -18.16
N ALA A 103 0.57 23.79 -16.95
CA ALA A 103 -0.15 22.88 -16.08
C ALA A 103 -1.51 22.49 -16.69
N LYS A 104 -1.84 21.19 -16.66
CA LYS A 104 -3.10 20.63 -17.19
C LYS A 104 -4.33 21.22 -16.49
N ASP A 105 -5.31 21.67 -17.27
CA ASP A 105 -6.62 22.13 -16.82
C ASP A 105 -7.40 21.02 -16.08
N LEU A 106 -7.96 21.36 -14.92
CA LEU A 106 -8.77 20.49 -14.06
C LEU A 106 -10.10 20.03 -14.71
N ALA A 107 -10.49 20.61 -15.85
CA ALA A 107 -11.74 20.32 -16.55
C ALA A 107 -11.74 19.00 -17.35
N CYS A 108 -10.58 18.34 -17.51
CA CYS A 108 -10.46 17.07 -18.26
C CYS A 108 -10.40 15.82 -17.36
N LEU A 109 -10.76 15.91 -16.08
CA LEU A 109 -10.70 14.76 -15.18
C LEU A 109 -11.96 13.90 -15.30
N SER A 110 -11.78 12.58 -15.48
CA SER A 110 -12.87 11.60 -15.55
C SER A 110 -13.71 11.47 -14.28
N VAL A 111 -13.21 11.96 -13.14
CA VAL A 111 -13.90 11.99 -11.84
C VAL A 111 -13.45 13.24 -11.08
N SER A 112 -14.37 13.92 -10.40
CA SER A 112 -14.10 15.11 -9.59
C SER A 112 -13.33 14.83 -8.30
N GLY A 113 -13.38 13.59 -7.79
CA GLY A 113 -12.70 13.19 -6.57
C GLY A 113 -13.05 11.77 -6.12
N VAL A 114 -12.50 11.37 -4.97
CA VAL A 114 -12.86 10.12 -4.28
C VAL A 114 -13.64 10.48 -3.02
N TYR A 115 -14.87 9.97 -2.93
CA TYR A 115 -15.79 10.27 -1.85
C TYR A 115 -16.08 9.02 -1.03
N PHE A 116 -16.56 9.23 0.19
CA PHE A 116 -16.90 8.20 1.15
C PHE A 116 -18.26 8.51 1.76
N ILE A 117 -18.99 7.48 2.17
CA ILE A 117 -20.25 7.62 2.90
C ILE A 117 -19.98 7.30 4.37
N CYS A 118 -20.39 8.21 5.26
CA CYS A 118 -20.36 7.98 6.69
C CYS A 118 -21.56 7.08 7.09
N PRO A 119 -21.35 5.91 7.69
CA PRO A 119 -22.46 5.01 8.05
C PRO A 119 -23.39 5.58 9.13
N LEU A 120 -22.93 6.55 9.94
CA LEU A 120 -23.72 7.15 11.03
C LEU A 120 -24.61 8.30 10.56
N THR A 121 -24.17 9.05 9.55
CA THR A 121 -24.87 10.27 9.09
C THR A 121 -25.42 10.15 7.68
N GLY A 122 -25.01 9.14 6.91
CA GLY A 122 -25.30 9.02 5.49
C GLY A 122 -24.62 10.08 4.60
N ALA A 123 -23.84 11.00 5.19
CA ALA A 123 -23.24 12.10 4.45
C ALA A 123 -22.07 11.64 3.57
N THR A 124 -22.02 12.18 2.35
CA THR A 124 -20.89 12.01 1.42
C THR A 124 -19.76 12.98 1.80
N ILE A 125 -18.58 12.43 2.05
CA ILE A 125 -17.42 13.10 2.65
C ILE A 125 -16.15 12.80 1.85
N THR A 126 -15.20 13.73 1.83
CA THR A 126 -13.93 13.53 1.12
C THR A 126 -12.93 12.72 1.95
N LYS A 127 -11.87 12.21 1.29
CA LYS A 127 -10.81 11.44 1.95
C LYS A 127 -10.18 12.14 3.16
N ASN A 128 -10.04 13.47 3.11
CA ASN A 128 -9.35 14.24 4.15
C ASN A 128 -10.28 14.52 5.34
N GLU A 129 -11.57 14.71 5.07
CA GLU A 129 -12.55 15.09 6.09
C GLU A 129 -13.11 13.86 6.83
N LYS A 130 -13.01 12.67 6.25
CA LYS A 130 -13.69 11.48 6.78
C LYS A 130 -13.36 11.14 8.24
N GLU A 131 -12.11 11.32 8.67
CA GLU A 131 -11.72 11.00 10.04
C GLU A 131 -12.31 12.02 11.02
N ALA A 132 -12.31 13.30 10.64
CA ALA A 132 -12.90 14.37 11.45
C ALA A 132 -14.44 14.26 11.51
N HIS A 133 -15.08 13.99 10.39
CA HIS A 133 -16.54 13.85 10.32
C HIS A 133 -17.04 12.64 11.12
N ILE A 134 -16.34 11.50 11.06
CA ILE A 134 -16.68 10.34 11.91
C ILE A 134 -16.50 10.70 13.38
N LYS A 135 -15.40 11.36 13.75
CA LYS A 135 -15.17 11.81 15.13
C LYS A 135 -16.32 12.69 15.63
N GLU A 136 -16.70 13.68 14.85
CA GLU A 136 -17.81 14.59 15.20
C GLU A 136 -19.15 13.85 15.29
N ALA A 137 -19.44 12.93 14.36
CA ALA A 137 -20.67 12.15 14.37
C ALA A 137 -20.79 11.29 15.64
N ILE A 138 -19.70 10.64 16.07
CA ILE A 138 -19.68 9.83 17.29
C ILE A 138 -19.84 10.71 18.53
N LEU A 139 -19.18 11.88 18.58
CA LEU A 139 -19.32 12.81 19.69
C LEU A 139 -20.74 13.37 19.82
N LYS A 140 -21.46 13.58 18.70
CA LYS A 140 -22.88 13.96 18.74
C LYS A 140 -23.75 12.84 19.31
N GLN A 141 -23.45 11.58 18.97
CA GLN A 141 -24.18 10.41 19.48
C GLN A 141 -23.95 10.18 20.99
N LEU A 142 -22.87 10.70 21.56
CA LEU A 142 -22.59 10.63 23.01
C LEU A 142 -23.71 11.27 23.85
N VAL A 143 -24.48 12.21 23.29
CA VAL A 143 -25.62 12.85 23.98
C VAL A 143 -26.85 11.94 24.01
N GLU A 144 -27.05 11.12 22.97
CA GLU A 144 -28.22 10.23 22.82
C GLU A 144 -28.02 8.90 23.54
N ASP A 145 -26.89 8.22 23.26
CA ASP A 145 -26.50 6.95 23.88
C ASP A 145 -25.01 7.03 24.28
N PRO A 146 -24.72 7.42 25.52
CA PRO A 146 -23.35 7.53 26.02
C PRO A 146 -22.58 6.21 25.98
N LEU A 147 -23.26 5.07 26.16
CA LEU A 147 -22.63 3.76 26.23
C LEU A 147 -22.15 3.34 24.84
N GLU A 148 -23.04 3.36 23.85
CA GLU A 148 -22.71 2.96 22.49
C GLU A 148 -21.68 3.89 21.85
N ALA A 149 -21.86 5.21 22.01
CA ALA A 149 -20.91 6.18 21.49
C ALA A 149 -19.49 5.96 22.04
N SER A 150 -19.36 5.65 23.34
CA SER A 150 -18.06 5.39 23.95
C SER A 150 -17.41 4.10 23.43
N ILE A 151 -18.20 3.05 23.18
CA ILE A 151 -17.71 1.81 22.53
C ILE A 151 -17.19 2.14 21.13
N MET A 152 -17.94 2.94 20.37
CA MET A 152 -17.54 3.38 19.03
C MET A 152 -16.25 4.20 19.07
N MET A 153 -16.06 5.09 20.07
CA MET A 153 -14.82 5.86 20.25
C MET A 153 -13.61 4.95 20.48
N ILE A 154 -13.73 3.99 21.40
CA ILE A 154 -12.65 3.05 21.76
C ILE A 154 -12.17 2.29 20.53
N HIS A 155 -13.09 1.77 19.72
CA HIS A 155 -12.72 1.00 18.53
C HIS A 155 -12.29 1.86 17.35
N THR A 156 -12.88 3.05 17.17
CA THR A 156 -12.70 3.86 15.95
C THR A 156 -11.53 4.83 16.03
N PHE A 157 -11.27 5.48 17.18
CA PHE A 157 -10.24 6.52 17.27
C PHE A 157 -8.83 5.94 17.44
N ASN A 158 -8.74 4.74 17.98
CA ASN A 158 -7.49 4.07 18.28
C ASN A 158 -7.01 3.21 17.09
N LYS A 159 -5.88 3.58 16.49
CA LYS A 159 -5.32 2.89 15.30
C LYS A 159 -4.73 1.52 15.63
N ASP A 160 -4.18 1.36 16.85
CA ASP A 160 -3.49 0.16 17.30
C ASP A 160 -4.47 -0.88 17.86
N ARG A 161 -4.92 -1.81 17.00
CA ARG A 161 -5.88 -2.86 17.37
C ARG A 161 -5.45 -3.72 18.56
N GLU A 162 -4.16 -3.98 18.70
CA GLU A 162 -3.62 -4.77 19.83
C GLU A 162 -3.76 -4.02 21.16
N LYS A 163 -3.56 -2.70 21.16
CA LYS A 163 -3.75 -1.86 22.36
C LYS A 163 -5.22 -1.77 22.73
N VAL A 164 -6.10 -1.59 21.73
CA VAL A 164 -7.55 -1.59 21.93
C VAL A 164 -7.99 -2.89 22.58
N LYS A 165 -7.61 -4.05 22.02
CA LYS A 165 -7.96 -5.35 22.58
C LYS A 165 -7.43 -5.51 24.01
N ALA A 166 -6.17 -5.14 24.26
CA ALA A 166 -5.60 -5.22 25.61
C ALA A 166 -6.33 -4.32 26.62
N GLY A 167 -6.77 -3.12 26.22
CA GLY A 167 -7.56 -2.25 27.08
C GLY A 167 -8.97 -2.78 27.32
N VAL A 168 -9.64 -3.28 26.28
CA VAL A 168 -10.95 -3.94 26.37
C VAL A 168 -10.91 -5.15 27.31
N ASP A 169 -9.85 -5.97 27.25
CA ASP A 169 -9.65 -7.12 28.15
C ASP A 169 -9.51 -6.68 29.62
N ILE A 170 -8.83 -5.56 29.89
CA ILE A 170 -8.67 -5.03 31.25
C ILE A 170 -9.97 -4.42 31.76
N ILE A 171 -10.69 -3.65 30.92
CA ILE A 171 -12.01 -3.09 31.27
C ILE A 171 -13.00 -4.23 31.56
N SER A 172 -13.02 -5.27 30.73
CA SER A 172 -13.85 -6.46 30.95
C SER A 172 -13.55 -7.13 32.29
N LYS A 173 -12.27 -7.26 32.66
CA LYS A 173 -11.88 -7.80 33.97
C LYS A 173 -12.33 -6.93 35.14
N TYR A 174 -12.29 -5.61 35.02
CA TYR A 174 -12.84 -4.74 36.07
C TYR A 174 -14.34 -4.96 36.25
N ILE A 175 -15.07 -5.03 35.14
CA ILE A 175 -16.51 -5.29 35.14
C ILE A 175 -16.81 -6.69 35.72
N ASP A 176 -16.11 -7.73 35.27
CA ASP A 176 -16.30 -9.11 35.74
C ASP A 176 -16.03 -9.23 37.25
N ASN A 177 -15.03 -8.54 37.78
CA ASN A 177 -14.75 -8.53 39.22
C ASN A 177 -15.92 -7.92 40.03
N ILE A 178 -16.55 -6.87 39.50
CA ILE A 178 -17.72 -6.23 40.12
C ILE A 178 -18.96 -7.12 39.99
N LEU A 179 -19.19 -7.72 38.81
CA LEU A 179 -20.32 -8.62 38.56
C LEU A 179 -20.26 -9.89 39.42
N ASN A 180 -19.05 -10.44 39.65
CA ASN A 180 -18.86 -11.64 40.47
C ASN A 180 -18.90 -11.34 41.97
N ASN A 181 -18.47 -10.16 42.39
CA ASN A 181 -18.42 -9.76 43.80
C ASN A 181 -19.10 -8.40 44.00
N PRO A 182 -20.43 -8.33 43.84
CA PRO A 182 -21.14 -7.06 43.88
C PRO A 182 -20.86 -6.34 45.18
N SER A 183 -20.99 -6.99 46.34
CA SER A 183 -20.85 -6.38 47.68
C SER A 183 -19.45 -5.90 48.10
N GLU A 184 -18.39 -6.19 47.34
CA GLU A 184 -17.01 -5.84 47.73
C GLU A 184 -16.60 -4.45 47.21
N GLU A 185 -16.51 -3.46 48.11
CA GLU A 185 -16.16 -2.07 47.75
C GLU A 185 -14.77 -1.89 47.12
N LYS A 186 -13.82 -2.79 47.38
CA LYS A 186 -12.46 -2.71 46.81
C LYS A 186 -12.45 -2.81 45.28
N TYR A 187 -13.42 -3.53 44.69
CA TYR A 187 -13.52 -3.68 43.23
C TYR A 187 -14.29 -2.54 42.58
N ARG A 188 -14.99 -1.73 43.37
CA ARG A 188 -15.75 -0.56 42.92
C ARG A 188 -14.93 0.72 42.88
N LYS A 189 -13.65 0.66 43.24
CA LYS A 189 -12.72 1.79 43.22
C LYS A 189 -11.56 1.46 42.29
N ILE A 190 -11.39 2.25 41.23
CA ILE A 190 -10.29 2.13 40.29
C ILE A 190 -9.37 3.34 40.46
N LYS A 191 -8.11 3.08 40.79
CA LYS A 191 -7.08 4.11 40.98
C LYS A 191 -6.52 4.57 39.64
N LEU A 192 -6.65 5.85 39.29
CA LEU A 192 -6.12 6.37 38.02
C LEU A 192 -4.60 6.38 37.96
N SER A 193 -3.90 6.42 39.10
CA SER A 193 -2.42 6.35 39.16
C SER A 193 -1.85 4.94 38.98
N ASN A 194 -2.71 3.91 38.85
CA ASN A 194 -2.25 2.55 38.59
C ASN A 194 -1.62 2.46 37.19
N LYS A 195 -0.37 2.00 37.10
CA LYS A 195 0.37 1.83 35.84
C LYS A 195 -0.41 0.99 34.81
N VAL A 196 -1.08 -0.07 35.24
CA VAL A 196 -1.86 -0.92 34.32
C VAL A 196 -3.03 -0.14 33.73
N PHE A 197 -3.70 0.67 34.55
CA PHE A 197 -4.79 1.52 34.08
C PHE A 197 -4.28 2.61 33.13
N GLN A 198 -3.19 3.30 33.48
CA GLN A 198 -2.61 4.37 32.64
C GLN A 198 -2.15 3.85 31.27
N ASP A 199 -1.39 2.75 31.26
CA ASP A 199 -0.77 2.23 30.04
C ASP A 199 -1.77 1.55 29.10
N LYS A 200 -2.85 0.96 29.64
CA LYS A 200 -3.79 0.12 28.86
C LYS A 200 -5.17 0.72 28.66
N VAL A 201 -5.70 1.43 29.66
CA VAL A 201 -7.07 1.95 29.66
C VAL A 201 -7.05 3.44 29.35
N SER A 202 -6.37 4.25 30.18
CA SER A 202 -6.29 5.70 30.00
C SER A 202 -5.63 6.13 28.68
N ALA A 203 -4.78 5.29 28.10
CA ALA A 203 -4.17 5.54 26.79
C ALA A 203 -5.16 5.42 25.61
N LEU A 204 -6.35 4.86 25.83
CA LEU A 204 -7.39 4.71 24.81
C LEU A 204 -8.38 5.88 24.89
N GLU A 205 -8.56 6.58 23.76
CA GLU A 205 -9.61 7.59 23.60
C GLU A 205 -11.00 6.92 23.74
N GLY A 206 -11.92 7.48 24.53
CA GLY A 206 -13.27 6.93 24.77
C GLY A 206 -13.40 6.01 26.00
N SER A 207 -12.28 5.60 26.61
CA SER A 207 -12.28 4.69 27.76
C SER A 207 -12.87 5.30 29.03
N ARG A 208 -12.66 6.60 29.25
CA ARG A 208 -13.18 7.32 30.41
C ARG A 208 -14.68 7.53 30.28
N GLU A 209 -15.11 7.95 29.10
CA GLU A 209 -16.52 8.16 28.74
C GLU A 209 -17.30 6.85 28.89
N PHE A 210 -16.71 5.72 28.49
CA PHE A 210 -17.30 4.40 28.68
C PHE A 210 -17.49 4.05 30.15
N LEU A 211 -16.47 4.27 31.00
CA LEU A 211 -16.58 4.01 32.43
C LEU A 211 -17.62 4.94 33.08
N GLN A 212 -17.70 6.21 32.67
CA GLN A 212 -18.73 7.14 33.14
C GLN A 212 -20.13 6.71 32.71
N ALA A 213 -20.31 6.23 31.48
CA ALA A 213 -21.58 5.69 30.99
C ALA A 213 -22.04 4.43 31.76
N LEU A 214 -21.09 3.67 32.32
CA LEU A 214 -21.37 2.54 33.21
C LEU A 214 -21.66 2.94 34.67
N GLY A 215 -21.65 4.24 34.99
CA GLY A 215 -21.94 4.77 36.33
C GLY A 215 -20.71 5.02 37.21
N PHE A 216 -19.49 4.98 36.67
CA PHE A 216 -18.30 5.38 37.44
C PHE A 216 -18.17 6.91 37.50
N GLU A 217 -18.07 7.44 38.71
CA GLU A 217 -17.85 8.86 38.96
C GLU A 217 -16.38 9.13 39.28
N SER A 218 -15.86 10.26 38.80
CA SER A 218 -14.51 10.71 39.14
C SER A 218 -14.52 11.44 40.49
N THR A 219 -13.89 10.86 41.50
CA THR A 219 -13.76 11.43 42.85
C THR A 219 -12.29 11.66 43.18
N THR A 220 -11.93 12.85 43.66
CA THR A 220 -10.62 13.12 44.25
C THR A 220 -10.65 12.78 45.73
N LEU A 221 -9.77 11.89 46.17
CA LEU A 221 -9.63 11.54 47.58
C LEU A 221 -8.25 11.99 48.09
N PRO A 222 -8.17 12.63 49.27
CA PRO A 222 -6.89 12.88 49.92
C PRO A 222 -6.30 11.55 50.37
N VAL A 223 -5.04 11.31 50.04
CA VAL A 223 -4.29 10.13 50.50
C VAL A 223 -3.70 10.47 51.87
N ASP A 224 -3.94 9.62 52.87
CA ASP A 224 -3.32 9.78 54.20
C ASP A 224 -1.78 9.84 54.08
N GLY A 225 -1.22 11.04 54.25
CA GLY A 225 0.23 11.29 54.28
C GLY A 225 0.88 11.92 53.04
N GLN A 226 0.12 12.36 52.02
CA GLN A 226 0.64 13.15 50.89
C GLN A 226 -0.28 14.35 50.59
N GLU A 227 0.30 15.52 50.25
CA GLU A 227 -0.46 16.74 49.88
C GLU A 227 -1.15 16.64 48.51
N ASP A 228 -0.83 15.60 47.73
CA ASP A 228 -1.36 15.39 46.39
C ASP A 228 -2.72 14.66 46.45
N ALA A 229 -3.77 15.28 45.93
CA ALA A 229 -5.07 14.65 45.74
C ALA A 229 -4.99 13.58 44.63
N GLU A 230 -5.40 12.34 44.91
CA GLU A 230 -5.46 11.28 43.91
C GLU A 230 -6.88 11.13 43.35
N GLU A 231 -6.99 11.06 42.02
CA GLU A 231 -8.24 10.77 41.34
C GLU A 231 -8.54 9.26 41.36
N PHE A 232 -9.79 8.93 41.70
CA PHE A 232 -10.34 7.58 41.66
C PHE A 232 -11.64 7.57 40.82
N LEU A 233 -11.88 6.48 40.09
CA LEU A 233 -13.20 6.17 39.54
C LEU A 233 -13.93 5.29 40.56
N ARG A 234 -15.03 5.80 41.11
CA ARG A 234 -15.84 5.09 42.10
C ARG A 234 -17.22 4.79 41.53
N LEU A 235 -17.71 3.57 41.77
CA LEU A 235 -19.10 3.20 41.54
C LEU A 235 -19.88 3.31 42.86
N GLU A 236 -20.82 4.25 42.95
CA GLU A 236 -21.63 4.48 44.16
C GLU A 236 -22.86 3.55 44.22
N GLU A 237 -23.49 3.26 43.07
CA GLU A 237 -24.77 2.54 43.01
C GLU A 237 -24.60 1.01 42.93
N GLN A 238 -25.44 0.30 43.70
CA GLN A 238 -25.57 -1.17 43.68
C GLN A 238 -26.87 -1.61 43.01
N ASP A 239 -27.41 -0.78 42.13
CA ASP A 239 -28.71 -1.06 41.55
C ASP A 239 -28.59 -2.23 40.56
N PRO A 240 -29.50 -3.23 40.59
CA PRO A 240 -29.44 -4.37 39.68
C PRO A 240 -29.49 -3.94 38.21
N ARG A 241 -30.08 -2.77 37.92
CA ARG A 241 -30.10 -2.15 36.58
C ARG A 241 -28.69 -1.77 36.10
N VAL A 242 -27.84 -1.23 36.98
CA VAL A 242 -26.47 -0.84 36.65
C VAL A 242 -25.61 -2.09 36.41
N LEU A 243 -25.82 -3.16 37.18
CA LEU A 243 -25.13 -4.43 36.97
C LEU A 243 -25.54 -5.10 35.64
N GLU A 244 -26.81 -4.99 35.24
CA GLU A 244 -27.28 -5.46 33.93
C GLU A 244 -26.67 -4.64 32.79
N LEU A 245 -26.67 -3.30 32.92
CA LEU A 245 -26.02 -2.39 31.97
C LEU A 245 -24.50 -2.68 31.83
N MET A 246 -23.81 -2.98 32.93
CA MET A 246 -22.40 -3.37 32.91
C MET A 246 -22.16 -4.67 32.16
N ARG A 247 -23.04 -5.66 32.32
CA ARG A 247 -22.98 -6.92 31.58
C ARG A 247 -23.17 -6.69 30.09
N GLU A 248 -24.20 -5.94 29.72
CA GLU A 248 -24.49 -5.59 28.32
C GLU A 248 -23.34 -4.77 27.71
N GLY A 249 -22.88 -3.74 28.41
CA GLY A 249 -21.79 -2.88 27.97
C GLY A 249 -20.48 -3.63 27.78
N ARG A 250 -20.16 -4.60 28.64
CA ARG A 250 -19.02 -5.50 28.45
C ARG A 250 -19.17 -6.33 27.17
N ASP A 251 -20.33 -6.95 26.95
CA ASP A 251 -20.56 -7.84 25.81
C ASP A 251 -20.55 -7.06 24.48
N ARG A 252 -21.12 -5.85 24.47
CA ARG A 252 -21.05 -4.92 23.33
C ARG A 252 -19.63 -4.39 23.12
N LEU A 253 -18.87 -4.08 24.16
CA LEU A 253 -17.48 -3.63 24.03
C LEU A 253 -16.58 -4.72 23.42
N GLN A 254 -16.82 -5.98 23.77
CA GLN A 254 -16.08 -7.13 23.21
C GLN A 254 -16.46 -7.45 21.76
N SER A 255 -17.74 -7.30 21.40
CA SER A 255 -18.22 -7.52 20.03
C SER A 255 -18.11 -6.31 19.11
N GLY A 256 -17.81 -5.13 19.67
CA GLY A 256 -17.76 -3.86 18.93
C GLY A 256 -16.73 -3.86 17.81
N GLU A 257 -17.13 -3.28 16.67
CA GLU A 257 -16.29 -3.11 15.49
C GLU A 257 -15.97 -1.63 15.23
N PRO A 258 -14.78 -1.31 14.68
CA PRO A 258 -14.41 0.05 14.35
C PRO A 258 -15.25 0.59 13.19
N ILE A 259 -15.77 1.80 13.34
CA ILE A 259 -16.56 2.45 12.30
C ILE A 259 -15.63 2.98 11.20
N ARG A 260 -15.93 2.59 9.97
CA ARG A 260 -15.15 2.98 8.81
C ARG A 260 -16.06 3.61 7.77
N ALA A 261 -15.64 4.75 7.24
CA ALA A 261 -16.30 5.35 6.09
C ALA A 261 -16.25 4.36 4.92
N GLN A 262 -17.41 4.10 4.33
CA GLN A 262 -17.52 3.22 3.16
C GLN A 262 -17.16 4.02 1.92
N LEU A 263 -16.51 3.39 0.94
CA LEU A 263 -16.19 4.07 -0.31
C LEU A 263 -17.50 4.37 -1.05
N ASP A 264 -17.72 5.63 -1.40
CA ASP A 264 -18.81 5.99 -2.29
C ASP A 264 -18.41 5.55 -3.71
N ARG A 265 -19.23 4.69 -4.31
CA ARG A 265 -18.98 4.14 -5.65
C ARG A 265 -19.36 5.12 -6.74
N GLN A 266 -20.17 6.13 -6.42
CA GLN A 266 -20.69 7.16 -7.34
C GLN A 266 -21.05 6.58 -8.71
N PRO A 267 -22.04 5.68 -8.79
CA PRO A 267 -22.45 5.09 -10.05
C PRO A 267 -22.85 6.21 -11.02
N GLN A 268 -22.17 6.25 -12.17
CA GLN A 268 -22.48 7.19 -13.24
C GLN A 268 -22.68 6.42 -14.53
N ALA A 269 -23.82 6.65 -15.19
CA ALA A 269 -24.09 6.08 -16.50
C ALA A 269 -23.70 7.08 -17.59
N PHE A 270 -23.04 6.57 -18.63
CA PHE A 270 -22.58 7.36 -19.75
C PHE A 270 -23.07 6.78 -21.08
N ARG A 271 -23.46 7.67 -21.99
CA ARG A 271 -23.70 7.31 -23.40
C ARG A 271 -22.38 7.31 -24.18
N PRO A 272 -22.16 6.32 -25.06
CA PRO A 272 -21.07 6.39 -26.03
C PRO A 272 -21.20 7.65 -26.87
N SER A 273 -20.18 8.49 -26.87
CA SER A 273 -20.11 9.59 -27.82
C SER A 273 -19.64 9.04 -29.18
N PRO A 274 -20.37 9.28 -30.27
CA PRO A 274 -19.97 8.84 -31.61
C PRO A 274 -18.70 9.56 -32.11
N HIS A 275 -18.31 10.67 -31.48
CA HIS A 275 -17.10 11.42 -31.84
C HIS A 275 -15.85 10.94 -31.10
N ALA A 276 -15.97 10.08 -30.09
CA ALA A 276 -14.84 9.63 -29.27
C ALA A 276 -13.83 8.75 -30.05
N THR A 277 -14.21 8.18 -31.19
CA THR A 277 -13.32 7.37 -32.04
C THR A 277 -12.74 8.15 -33.22
N HIS A 278 -13.16 9.40 -33.42
CA HIS A 278 -12.72 10.23 -34.54
C HIS A 278 -11.60 11.18 -34.10
N PHE A 279 -10.35 10.80 -34.39
CA PHE A 279 -9.17 11.59 -34.07
C PHE A 279 -8.59 12.21 -35.34
N GLU A 280 -8.85 13.50 -35.58
CA GLU A 280 -8.10 14.29 -36.55
C GLU A 280 -7.00 15.07 -35.83
N LEU A 281 -5.75 14.66 -36.04
CA LEU A 281 -4.58 15.25 -35.41
C LEU A 281 -3.73 15.99 -36.47
N PRO A 282 -3.20 17.20 -36.16
CA PRO A 282 -2.28 17.91 -37.04
C PRO A 282 -1.03 17.09 -37.38
N SER A 283 -0.45 17.29 -38.55
CA SER A 283 0.77 16.56 -38.99
C SER A 283 1.95 16.71 -38.03
N ASP A 284 2.05 17.86 -37.36
CA ASP A 284 3.10 18.13 -36.36
C ASP A 284 3.05 17.20 -35.15
N PHE A 285 1.89 16.60 -34.83
CA PHE A 285 1.77 15.58 -33.78
C PHE A 285 2.63 14.34 -34.08
N TYR A 286 2.85 14.03 -35.36
CA TYR A 286 3.63 12.87 -35.79
C TYR A 286 5.13 13.18 -35.89
N ASN A 287 5.53 14.45 -35.71
CA ASN A 287 6.92 14.85 -35.74
C ASN A 287 7.55 14.66 -34.35
N LEU A 288 8.56 13.80 -34.25
CA LEU A 288 9.31 13.61 -33.00
C LEU A 288 10.06 14.89 -32.61
N THR A 289 9.82 15.37 -31.40
CA THR A 289 10.60 16.48 -30.84
C THR A 289 11.95 15.97 -30.30
N ALA A 290 12.95 16.86 -30.26
CA ALA A 290 14.27 16.51 -29.70
C ALA A 290 14.20 16.13 -28.21
N GLU A 291 13.24 16.67 -27.46
CA GLU A 291 13.01 16.30 -26.05
C GLU A 291 12.46 14.88 -25.91
N GLU A 292 11.52 14.47 -26.77
CA GLU A 292 10.97 13.12 -26.80
C GLU A 292 12.03 12.10 -27.19
N LEU A 293 12.86 12.40 -28.20
CA LEU A 293 13.96 11.53 -28.62
C LEU A 293 14.95 11.30 -27.48
N LYS A 294 15.30 12.36 -26.73
CA LYS A 294 16.19 12.25 -25.57
C LYS A 294 15.57 11.46 -24.42
N ARG A 295 14.26 11.61 -24.16
CA ARG A 295 13.55 10.81 -23.15
C ARG A 295 13.45 9.35 -23.56
N GLU A 296 13.17 9.06 -24.83
CA GLU A 296 13.11 7.69 -25.34
C GLU A 296 14.45 6.98 -25.14
N GLN A 297 15.54 7.66 -25.47
CA GLN A 297 16.89 7.15 -25.26
C GLN A 297 17.23 6.90 -23.78
N GLN A 298 16.83 7.80 -22.89
CA GLN A 298 16.99 7.59 -21.44
C GLN A 298 16.21 6.34 -21.00
N LEU A 299 14.97 6.18 -21.44
CA LEU A 299 14.15 5.01 -21.12
C LEU A 299 14.75 3.71 -21.68
N ARG A 300 15.30 3.74 -22.91
CA ARG A 300 16.03 2.60 -23.50
C ARG A 300 17.27 2.25 -22.69
N THR A 301 18.05 3.25 -22.30
CA THR A 301 19.25 3.07 -21.46
C THR A 301 18.89 2.43 -20.12
N GLU A 302 17.88 2.97 -19.44
CA GLU A 302 17.38 2.41 -18.18
C GLU A 302 16.80 1.00 -18.34
N ALA A 303 16.10 0.71 -19.45
CA ALA A 303 15.55 -0.61 -19.71
C ALA A 303 16.65 -1.65 -19.93
N VAL A 304 17.71 -1.28 -20.64
CA VAL A 304 18.91 -2.10 -20.80
C VAL A 304 19.63 -2.29 -19.47
N GLU A 305 19.79 -1.24 -18.67
CA GLU A 305 20.36 -1.34 -17.34
C GLU A 305 19.55 -2.29 -16.46
N ARG A 306 18.21 -2.14 -16.44
CA ARG A 306 17.31 -3.02 -15.69
C ARG A 306 17.36 -4.46 -16.16
N SER A 307 17.50 -4.73 -17.46
CA SER A 307 17.55 -6.09 -18.02
C SER A 307 18.92 -6.73 -17.85
N THR A 308 20.00 -5.94 -17.87
CA THR A 308 21.37 -6.42 -17.72
C THR A 308 21.75 -6.69 -16.26
N MET A 309 21.08 -6.06 -15.29
CA MET A 309 21.28 -6.31 -13.86
C MET A 309 20.59 -7.60 -13.42
N LEU A 310 21.36 -8.53 -12.83
CA LEU A 310 20.81 -9.74 -12.22
C LEU A 310 19.98 -9.35 -10.99
N ARG A 311 18.66 -9.33 -11.13
CA ARG A 311 17.75 -9.10 -10.00
C ARG A 311 17.69 -10.33 -9.10
N THR A 312 17.94 -10.12 -7.81
CA THR A 312 17.68 -11.13 -6.80
C THR A 312 16.17 -11.34 -6.66
N ARG A 313 15.76 -12.50 -6.15
CA ARG A 313 14.35 -12.80 -5.85
C ARG A 313 13.70 -11.70 -4.98
N ALA A 314 14.43 -11.23 -3.96
CA ALA A 314 13.98 -10.16 -3.08
C ALA A 314 13.73 -8.83 -3.83
N MET A 315 14.59 -8.46 -4.79
CA MET A 315 14.39 -7.25 -5.60
C MET A 315 13.12 -7.34 -6.45
N ARG A 316 12.84 -8.51 -7.07
CA ARG A 316 11.63 -8.71 -7.89
C ARG A 316 10.36 -8.65 -7.04
N GLU A 317 10.35 -9.32 -5.89
CA GLU A 317 9.21 -9.32 -4.99
C GLU A 317 8.93 -7.91 -4.43
N GLN A 318 9.99 -7.15 -4.10
CA GLN A 318 9.84 -5.78 -3.64
C GLN A 318 9.29 -4.85 -4.72
N ASP A 319 9.76 -4.96 -5.96
CA ASP A 319 9.26 -4.17 -7.09
C ASP A 319 7.79 -4.49 -7.37
N GLN A 320 7.41 -5.76 -7.39
CA GLN A 320 6.00 -6.18 -7.52
C GLN A 320 5.14 -5.64 -6.37
N GLN A 321 5.64 -5.66 -5.14
CA GLN A 321 4.91 -5.07 -4.01
C GLN A 321 4.76 -3.56 -4.12
N ARG A 322 5.76 -2.86 -4.67
CA ARG A 322 5.69 -1.42 -4.93
C ARG A 322 4.65 -1.12 -6.00
N GLU A 323 4.64 -1.88 -7.09
CA GLU A 323 3.64 -1.75 -8.16
C GLU A 323 2.23 -2.02 -7.64
N ARG A 324 2.02 -3.09 -6.86
CA ARG A 324 0.73 -3.41 -6.23
C ARG A 324 0.24 -2.36 -5.22
N LYS A 325 1.15 -1.56 -4.66
CA LYS A 325 0.84 -0.47 -3.72
C LYS A 325 0.82 0.92 -4.39
N LYS A 326 1.09 0.99 -5.70
CA LYS A 326 1.18 2.26 -6.43
C LYS A 326 -0.16 2.99 -6.46
N TYR A 327 -1.26 2.23 -6.50
CA TYR A 327 -2.61 2.77 -6.57
C TYR A 327 -3.45 2.24 -5.41
N ASN A 328 -4.21 3.15 -4.77
CA ASN A 328 -5.14 2.82 -3.70
C ASN A 328 -6.58 2.65 -4.19
N TYR A 329 -6.90 3.27 -5.32
CA TYR A 329 -8.23 3.31 -5.92
C TYR A 329 -8.15 2.86 -7.38
N ALA A 330 -9.28 2.38 -7.89
CA ALA A 330 -9.46 1.97 -9.26
C ALA A 330 -10.76 2.56 -9.81
N LEU A 331 -10.72 3.03 -11.06
CA LEU A 331 -11.90 3.52 -11.78
C LEU A 331 -12.30 2.48 -12.83
N LEU A 332 -13.42 1.81 -12.61
CA LEU A 332 -13.91 0.77 -13.50
C LEU A 332 -15.08 1.29 -14.31
N ARG A 333 -15.06 1.00 -15.61
CA ARG A 333 -16.19 1.27 -16.51
C ARG A 333 -16.69 -0.07 -17.04
N VAL A 334 -17.98 -0.33 -16.94
CA VAL A 334 -18.63 -1.54 -17.44
C VAL A 334 -19.49 -1.16 -18.62
N ARG A 335 -19.15 -1.69 -19.80
CA ARG A 335 -19.93 -1.58 -21.01
C ARG A 335 -21.05 -2.61 -20.97
N LEU A 336 -22.27 -2.11 -20.99
CA LEU A 336 -23.48 -2.90 -21.07
C LEU A 336 -23.78 -3.30 -22.52
N PRO A 337 -24.61 -4.34 -22.76
CA PRO A 337 -24.99 -4.79 -24.10
C PRO A 337 -25.71 -3.74 -24.95
N ASP A 338 -26.44 -2.81 -24.32
CA ASP A 338 -27.06 -1.65 -24.96
C ASP A 338 -26.04 -0.57 -25.39
N GLY A 339 -24.76 -0.79 -25.09
CA GLY A 339 -23.67 0.14 -25.34
C GLY A 339 -23.46 1.18 -24.24
N MET A 340 -24.30 1.26 -23.22
CA MET A 340 -24.12 2.20 -22.11
C MET A 340 -22.88 1.85 -21.29
N LEU A 341 -22.26 2.87 -20.70
CA LEU A 341 -21.07 2.73 -19.87
C LEU A 341 -21.41 3.07 -18.42
N LEU A 342 -21.34 2.09 -17.53
CA LEU A 342 -21.50 2.27 -16.09
C LEU A 342 -20.12 2.48 -15.46
N GLN A 343 -19.87 3.66 -14.91
CA GLN A 343 -18.65 4.00 -14.19
C GLN A 343 -18.85 3.82 -12.69
N GLY A 344 -17.84 3.26 -12.01
CA GLY A 344 -17.79 3.17 -10.56
C GLY A 344 -16.35 3.29 -10.02
N THR A 345 -16.23 3.87 -8.83
CA THR A 345 -14.97 3.97 -8.08
C THR A 345 -14.84 2.85 -7.06
N PHE A 346 -13.70 2.15 -7.07
CA PHE A 346 -13.42 0.98 -6.24
C PHE A 346 -12.10 1.12 -5.49
N LEU A 347 -11.91 0.34 -4.42
CA LEU A 347 -10.59 0.18 -3.80
C LEU A 347 -9.73 -0.77 -4.63
N ALA A 348 -8.43 -0.49 -4.78
CA ALA A 348 -7.53 -1.37 -5.54
C ALA A 348 -7.42 -2.79 -4.93
N ARG A 349 -7.74 -2.94 -3.65
CA ARG A 349 -7.72 -4.20 -2.90
C ARG A 349 -9.11 -4.79 -2.66
N GLU A 350 -10.14 -4.21 -3.26
CA GLU A 350 -11.49 -4.76 -3.19
C GLU A 350 -11.55 -6.10 -3.92
N ARG A 351 -12.47 -6.97 -3.50
CA ARG A 351 -12.70 -8.26 -4.15
C ARG A 351 -13.48 -8.08 -5.43
N VAL A 352 -13.25 -8.95 -6.40
CA VAL A 352 -14.03 -9.00 -7.65
C VAL A 352 -15.53 -9.20 -7.38
N ALA A 353 -15.91 -9.97 -6.35
CA ALA A 353 -17.31 -10.12 -5.93
C ALA A 353 -18.03 -8.78 -5.66
N ALA A 354 -17.31 -7.78 -5.14
CA ALA A 354 -17.90 -6.47 -4.84
C ALA A 354 -18.27 -5.68 -6.11
N LEU A 355 -17.53 -5.90 -7.21
CA LEU A 355 -17.84 -5.39 -8.54
C LEU A 355 -19.07 -6.08 -9.14
N PHE A 356 -19.19 -7.40 -9.00
CA PHE A 356 -20.40 -8.12 -9.42
C PHE A 356 -21.63 -7.64 -8.67
N GLN A 357 -21.52 -7.47 -7.35
CA GLN A 357 -22.59 -6.90 -6.53
C GLN A 357 -22.96 -5.49 -7.00
N PHE A 358 -21.98 -4.62 -7.26
CA PHE A 358 -22.23 -3.26 -7.78
C PHE A 358 -23.02 -3.26 -9.09
N VAL A 359 -22.64 -4.14 -10.02
CA VAL A 359 -23.34 -4.26 -11.30
C VAL A 359 -24.77 -4.76 -11.08
N ARG A 360 -24.98 -5.78 -10.25
CA ARG A 360 -26.32 -6.29 -9.88
C ARG A 360 -27.20 -5.21 -9.25
N GLU A 361 -26.63 -4.38 -8.38
CA GLU A 361 -27.32 -3.26 -7.73
C GLU A 361 -27.70 -2.14 -8.71
N SER A 362 -26.96 -2.00 -9.82
CA SER A 362 -27.19 -0.97 -10.83
C SER A 362 -28.16 -1.41 -11.93
N LEU A 363 -28.30 -2.72 -12.14
CA LEU A 363 -29.21 -3.32 -13.10
C LEU A 363 -30.66 -3.31 -12.59
N ALA A 364 -31.63 -3.20 -13.50
CA ALA A 364 -33.05 -3.33 -13.18
C ALA A 364 -33.39 -4.78 -12.77
N ASP A 365 -32.88 -5.76 -13.53
CA ASP A 365 -33.03 -7.19 -13.26
C ASP A 365 -31.73 -7.80 -12.70
N GLY A 366 -31.39 -7.46 -11.45
CA GLY A 366 -30.16 -7.90 -10.78
C GLY A 366 -30.06 -9.41 -10.47
N TRP A 367 -31.07 -10.22 -10.82
CA TRP A 367 -31.10 -11.67 -10.58
C TRP A 367 -30.48 -12.49 -11.71
N GLN A 368 -30.34 -11.92 -12.91
CA GLN A 368 -29.87 -12.64 -14.09
C GLN A 368 -28.35 -12.92 -14.01
N PRO A 369 -27.88 -14.15 -14.31
CA PRO A 369 -26.46 -14.45 -14.40
C PRO A 369 -25.80 -13.69 -15.56
N PHE A 370 -24.66 -13.05 -15.29
CA PHE A 370 -23.84 -12.38 -16.31
C PHE A 370 -22.36 -12.65 -16.10
N GLU A 371 -21.60 -12.55 -17.18
CA GLU A 371 -20.15 -12.61 -17.19
C GLU A 371 -19.56 -11.21 -17.42
N LEU A 372 -18.44 -10.90 -16.75
CA LEU A 372 -17.67 -9.70 -16.99
C LEU A 372 -16.35 -10.05 -17.66
N VAL A 373 -16.11 -9.44 -18.83
CA VAL A 373 -14.89 -9.66 -19.61
C VAL A 373 -13.96 -8.46 -19.44
N ALA A 374 -12.74 -8.73 -18.95
CA ALA A 374 -11.69 -7.75 -18.75
C ALA A 374 -11.00 -7.36 -20.07
N PRO A 375 -10.33 -6.17 -20.13
CA PRO A 375 -9.52 -5.80 -21.28
C PRO A 375 -8.43 -6.85 -21.50
N GLY A 376 -8.49 -7.54 -22.66
CA GLY A 376 -7.62 -8.70 -22.95
C GLY A 376 -8.37 -10.04 -23.05
N GLY A 377 -9.70 -10.05 -22.89
CA GLY A 377 -10.53 -11.24 -23.12
C GLY A 377 -10.57 -12.22 -21.94
N HIS A 378 -9.98 -11.86 -20.80
CA HIS A 378 -10.06 -12.64 -19.58
C HIS A 378 -11.45 -12.51 -18.95
N ARG A 379 -12.14 -13.64 -18.74
CA ARG A 379 -13.45 -13.66 -18.09
C ARG A 379 -13.28 -13.72 -16.58
N LEU A 380 -13.85 -12.74 -15.89
CA LEU A 380 -13.88 -12.69 -14.44
C LEU A 380 -14.97 -13.62 -13.93
N LYS A 381 -14.65 -14.40 -12.90
CA LYS A 381 -15.61 -15.25 -12.20
C LYS A 381 -15.93 -14.66 -10.84
N GLU A 382 -17.20 -14.73 -10.44
CA GLU A 382 -17.65 -14.20 -9.15
C GLU A 382 -17.13 -15.02 -7.96
N GLU A 383 -16.93 -16.33 -8.14
CA GLU A 383 -16.44 -17.26 -7.12
C GLU A 383 -14.96 -17.04 -6.75
N GLU A 384 -14.22 -16.29 -7.57
CA GLU A 384 -12.81 -16.01 -7.33
C GLU A 384 -12.66 -14.86 -6.32
N GLU A 385 -12.17 -15.16 -5.10
CA GLU A 385 -11.78 -14.17 -4.08
C GLU A 385 -10.48 -13.41 -4.44
N VAL A 386 -10.33 -13.04 -5.71
CA VAL A 386 -9.17 -12.31 -6.21
C VAL A 386 -9.38 -10.80 -6.03
N ALA A 387 -8.31 -10.08 -5.72
CA ALA A 387 -8.34 -8.63 -5.59
C ALA A 387 -8.22 -7.93 -6.95
N LEU A 388 -8.85 -6.75 -7.11
CA LEU A 388 -8.83 -6.01 -8.38
C LEU A 388 -7.42 -5.68 -8.90
N ASN A 389 -6.46 -5.43 -8.01
CA ASN A 389 -5.06 -5.19 -8.35
C ASN A 389 -4.31 -6.43 -8.87
N GLU A 390 -4.81 -7.63 -8.59
CA GLU A 390 -4.25 -8.89 -9.09
C GLU A 390 -4.79 -9.21 -10.49
N CYS A 391 -6.03 -8.81 -10.78
CA CYS A 391 -6.65 -8.92 -12.10
C CYS A 391 -6.18 -7.84 -13.11
N SER A 392 -5.17 -7.03 -12.77
CA SER A 392 -4.69 -5.91 -13.61
C SER A 392 -5.78 -4.90 -14.00
N LEU A 393 -6.83 -4.77 -13.17
CA LEU A 393 -7.93 -3.82 -13.39
C LEU A 393 -7.63 -2.40 -12.86
N VAL A 394 -6.44 -2.19 -12.31
CA VAL A 394 -6.00 -0.98 -11.63
C VAL A 394 -4.93 -0.28 -12.49
N PRO A 395 -4.95 1.06 -12.65
CA PRO A 395 -5.82 2.04 -11.99
C PRO A 395 -7.16 2.30 -12.69
N SER A 396 -7.30 1.91 -13.95
CA SER A 396 -8.58 2.01 -14.67
C SER A 396 -8.70 0.90 -15.70
N ALA A 397 -9.91 0.36 -15.83
CA ALA A 397 -10.21 -0.69 -16.79
C ALA A 397 -11.63 -0.52 -17.35
N LEU A 398 -11.78 -0.91 -18.62
CA LEU A 398 -13.05 -1.02 -19.31
C LEU A 398 -13.44 -2.50 -19.42
N LEU A 399 -14.49 -2.89 -18.72
CA LEU A 399 -15.06 -4.23 -18.73
C LEU A 399 -16.23 -4.28 -19.69
N SER A 400 -16.49 -5.44 -20.30
CA SER A 400 -17.69 -5.68 -21.09
C SER A 400 -18.57 -6.69 -20.36
N LEU A 401 -19.85 -6.34 -20.17
CA LEU A 401 -20.86 -7.24 -19.64
C LEU A 401 -21.46 -8.06 -20.79
N SER A 402 -21.49 -9.37 -20.61
CA SER A 402 -22.19 -10.30 -21.50
C SER A 402 -23.13 -11.17 -20.69
N TRP A 403 -24.38 -11.26 -21.14
CA TRP A 403 -25.36 -12.18 -20.58
C TRP A 403 -25.01 -13.62 -20.91
N ASP A 404 -25.38 -14.55 -20.03
CA ASP A 404 -25.31 -15.96 -20.37
C ASP A 404 -26.27 -16.26 -21.53
N THR A 405 -25.70 -16.79 -22.61
CA THR A 405 -26.43 -17.14 -23.84
C THR A 405 -27.61 -18.08 -23.59
N THR A 406 -27.52 -18.97 -22.61
CA THR A 406 -28.59 -19.96 -22.31
C THR A 406 -29.83 -19.29 -21.71
N VAL A 407 -29.62 -18.39 -20.75
CA VAL A 407 -30.68 -17.61 -20.12
C VAL A 407 -31.29 -16.62 -21.12
N GLN A 408 -30.45 -16.02 -21.96
CA GLN A 408 -30.92 -15.09 -23.00
C GLN A 408 -31.81 -15.79 -24.05
N THR A 409 -31.51 -17.04 -24.42
CA THR A 409 -32.37 -17.82 -25.32
C THR A 409 -33.72 -18.17 -24.69
N ASP A 410 -33.75 -18.46 -23.39
CA ASP A 410 -35.00 -18.77 -22.67
C ASP A 410 -35.89 -17.53 -22.51
N ILE A 411 -35.31 -16.37 -22.21
CA ILE A 411 -36.04 -15.10 -22.12
C ILE A 411 -36.58 -14.67 -23.48
N SER A 412 -35.77 -14.83 -24.54
CA SER A 412 -36.20 -14.55 -25.91
C SER A 412 -37.33 -15.49 -26.34
N ALA A 413 -37.29 -16.77 -25.93
CA ALA A 413 -38.35 -17.73 -26.18
C ALA A 413 -39.63 -17.43 -25.38
N ALA A 414 -39.51 -16.78 -24.22
CA ALA A 414 -40.63 -16.32 -23.39
C ALA A 414 -41.25 -14.98 -23.85
N GLY A 415 -40.71 -14.35 -24.90
CA GLY A 415 -41.24 -13.11 -25.47
C GLY A 415 -40.87 -11.83 -24.69
N GLY A 416 -39.82 -11.87 -23.86
CA GLY A 416 -39.29 -10.69 -23.19
C GLY A 416 -38.69 -9.71 -24.20
N GLN A 417 -39.17 -8.45 -24.22
CA GLN A 417 -38.52 -7.37 -24.96
C GLN A 417 -37.38 -6.75 -24.15
N ASP A 418 -36.42 -6.13 -24.84
CA ASP A 418 -35.30 -5.38 -24.25
C ASP A 418 -35.79 -4.28 -23.29
N VAL A 419 -35.92 -4.64 -22.02
CA VAL A 419 -36.17 -3.69 -20.93
C VAL A 419 -34.89 -2.92 -20.67
N LEU A 420 -35.02 -1.63 -20.31
CA LEU A 420 -33.91 -0.81 -19.85
C LEU A 420 -33.09 -1.58 -18.80
N LEU A 421 -31.85 -1.89 -19.16
CA LEU A 421 -30.97 -2.74 -18.36
C LEU A 421 -30.58 -2.06 -17.04
N LEU A 422 -30.51 -0.73 -17.03
CA LEU A 422 -30.19 0.08 -15.87
C LEU A 422 -31.44 0.56 -15.14
N LYS A 423 -31.30 0.75 -13.82
CA LYS A 423 -32.34 1.40 -12.99
C LYS A 423 -32.67 2.80 -13.50
N PRO A 424 -33.94 3.24 -13.39
CA PRO A 424 -34.41 4.52 -13.94
C PRO A 424 -33.64 5.74 -13.39
N GLU A 425 -33.25 5.71 -12.11
CA GLU A 425 -32.45 6.77 -11.47
C GLU A 425 -31.09 7.01 -12.16
N LEU A 426 -30.46 5.94 -12.65
CA LEU A 426 -29.20 6.01 -13.38
C LEU A 426 -29.40 6.43 -14.83
N VAL A 427 -30.57 6.10 -15.41
CA VAL A 427 -30.93 6.50 -16.77
C VAL A 427 -31.22 8.00 -16.86
N GLU A 428 -31.82 8.58 -15.81
CA GLU A 428 -32.10 10.02 -15.73
C GLU A 428 -30.83 10.87 -15.54
N SER A 429 -29.79 10.30 -14.93
CA SER A 429 -28.50 10.97 -14.69
C SER A 429 -27.45 10.71 -15.78
N ILE A 430 -27.84 10.17 -16.93
CA ILE A 430 -26.91 9.84 -18.02
C ILE A 430 -26.18 11.08 -18.53
N GLN A 431 -24.85 11.01 -18.50
CA GLN A 431 -23.97 12.01 -19.09
C GLN A 431 -23.43 11.53 -20.44
N THR A 432 -23.01 12.47 -21.29
CA THR A 432 -22.28 12.15 -22.52
C THR A 432 -20.80 12.24 -22.22
N ILE A 433 -20.02 11.22 -22.59
CA ILE A 433 -18.55 11.30 -22.49
C ILE A 433 -18.09 12.33 -23.52
N SER A 434 -17.57 13.46 -23.04
CA SER A 434 -16.93 14.50 -23.86
C SER A 434 -15.60 14.04 -24.41
#